data_AF-A0ABD5DX79-F1
#
_entry.id   AF-A0ABD5DX79-F1
#
_cell.length_a   1.000
_cell.length_b   1.000
_cell.length_c   1.000
_cell.angle_alpha   90.00
_cell.angle_beta   90.00
_cell.angle_gamma   90.00
#
_symmetry.space_group_name_H-M   'P 1'
#
loop_
_entity.id
_entity.type
_entity.pdbx_description
1 polymer ?
#
loop_
_entity_poly.entity_id
_entity_poly.type
_entity_poly.pdbx_seq_one_letter_code
_entity_poly.pdbx_strand_id
1 'polypeptide(L)' 'RSTDYRSLNDPSVIQAMHYIRNNACKGIKVEQVLDAVGISRSNLEKRFKEEVGETIHTVIHSEKLEKARSLLVSTSL' A
#
# COMPACT_ATOMS: atom_id res chain seq x y z
N ARG A 1 0.56 -9.95 12.29
CA ARG A 1 1.90 -10.37 11.80
C ARG A 1 2.34 -9.29 10.83
N SER A 2 3.11 -8.33 11.33
CA SER A 2 3.52 -7.14 10.59
C SER A 2 4.52 -7.54 9.52
N THR A 3 4.13 -7.48 8.25
CA THR A 3 5.08 -7.36 7.15
C THR A 3 5.74 -5.99 7.32
N ASP A 4 6.84 -6.03 8.07
CA ASP A 4 7.68 -4.87 8.29
C ASP A 4 8.41 -4.58 6.98
N TYR A 5 7.84 -3.65 6.20
CA TYR A 5 8.51 -3.00 5.07
C TYR A 5 9.69 -2.13 5.54
N ARG A 6 10.39 -2.51 6.61
CA ARG A 6 11.53 -1.82 7.23
C ARG A 6 12.74 -1.69 6.31
N SER A 7 12.73 -2.37 5.17
CA SER A 7 13.79 -2.34 4.17
C SER A 7 13.47 -1.46 2.95
N LEU A 8 12.35 -0.73 2.94
CA LEU A 8 12.07 0.21 1.84
C LEU A 8 13.04 1.37 1.91
N ASN A 9 13.78 1.59 0.83
CA ASN A 9 14.75 2.69 0.73
C ASN A 9 14.23 3.83 -0.14
N ASP A 10 13.27 3.51 -1.02
CA ASP A 10 12.78 4.43 -2.01
C ASP A 10 11.71 5.40 -1.45
N PRO A 11 11.95 6.73 -1.43
CA PRO A 11 11.01 7.69 -0.86
C PRO A 11 9.62 7.65 -1.50
N SER A 12 9.56 7.40 -2.81
CA SER A 12 8.30 7.33 -3.55
C SER A 12 7.51 6.07 -3.18
N VAL A 13 8.20 4.95 -2.97
CA VAL A 13 7.58 3.70 -2.51
C VAL A 13 7.14 3.80 -1.05
N ILE A 14 7.96 4.40 -0.18
CA ILE A 14 7.61 4.65 1.23
C ILE A 14 6.34 5.50 1.32
N GLN A 15 6.27 6.59 0.54
CA GLN A 15 5.10 7.46 0.49
C GLN A 15 3.86 6.75 -0.06
N ALA A 16 4.01 5.97 -1.13
CA ALA A 16 2.92 5.15 -1.68
C ALA A 16 2.37 4.16 -0.65
N MET A 17 3.26 3.43 0.03
CA MET A 17 2.91 2.47 1.06
C MET A 17 2.21 3.11 2.25
N HIS A 18 2.70 4.27 2.69
CA HIS A 18 2.06 5.05 3.74
C HIS A 18 0.64 5.47 3.35
N TYR A 19 0.47 5.97 2.12
CA TYR A 19 -0.84 6.36 1.61
C TYR A 19 -1.82 5.17 1.54
N ILE A 20 -1.38 4.02 1.03
CA ILE A 20 -2.19 2.81 0.93
C ILE A 20 -2.63 2.35 2.31
N ARG A 21 -1.71 2.20 3.26
CA ARG A 21 -2.03 1.77 4.63
C ARG A 21 -3.06 2.66 5.31
N ASN A 22 -3.00 3.97 5.11
CA ASN A 22 -3.93 4.89 5.74
C ASN A 22 -5.31 4.92 5.05
N ASN A 23 -5.38 4.58 3.76
CA ASN A 23 -6.59 4.80 2.96
C ASN A 23 -7.19 3.53 2.32
N ALA A 24 -6.58 2.35 2.45
CA ALA A 24 -7.05 1.10 1.83
C ALA A 24 -8.51 0.75 2.15
N CYS A 25 -8.98 1.01 3.38
CA CYS A 25 -10.38 0.79 3.78
C CYS A 25 -11.39 1.71 3.09
N LYS A 26 -10.95 2.82 2.50
CA LYS A 26 -11.82 3.81 1.83
C LYS A 26 -12.08 3.47 0.36
N GLY A 27 -11.56 2.35 -0.14
CA GLY A 27 -11.74 1.94 -1.55
C GLY A 27 -10.92 2.79 -2.53
N ILE A 28 -9.68 3.12 -2.17
CA ILE A 28 -8.79 3.91 -3.03
C ILE A 28 -8.41 3.17 -4.32
N LYS A 29 -8.18 3.95 -5.38
CA LYS A 29 -7.64 3.48 -6.66
C LYS A 29 -6.13 3.74 -6.77
N VAL A 30 -5.47 3.02 -7.67
CA VAL A 30 -4.05 3.21 -8.00
C VAL A 30 -3.76 4.66 -8.40
N GLU A 31 -4.66 5.31 -9.13
CA GLU A 31 -4.54 6.71 -9.54
C GLU A 31 -4.37 7.65 -8.35
N GLN A 32 -5.13 7.43 -7.27
CA GLN A 32 -5.04 8.27 -6.07
C GLN A 32 -3.70 8.08 -5.33
N VAL A 33 -3.09 6.88 -5.44
CA VAL A 33 -1.74 6.65 -4.92
C VAL A 33 -0.71 7.39 -5.76
N LEU A 34 -0.87 7.41 -7.08
CA LEU A 34 0.01 8.14 -7.99
C LEU A 34 -0.06 9.65 -7.75
N ASP A 35 -1.27 10.19 -7.61
CA ASP A 35 -1.51 11.60 -7.30
C ASP A 35 -0.88 12.00 -5.96
N ALA A 36 -0.93 11.09 -4.97
CA ALA A 36 -0.35 11.33 -3.66
C ALA A 36 1.19 11.36 -3.67
N VAL A 37 1.84 10.65 -4.59
CA VAL A 37 3.31 10.57 -4.69
C VAL A 37 3.87 11.57 -5.70
N GLY A 38 3.09 11.96 -6.72
CA GLY A 38 3.45 12.98 -7.69
C GLY A 38 4.45 12.52 -8.76
N ILE A 39 4.48 11.22 -9.10
CA ILE A 39 5.32 10.69 -10.18
C ILE A 39 4.51 9.87 -11.18
N SER A 40 5.08 9.63 -12.37
CA SER A 40 4.41 8.88 -13.41
C SER A 40 4.12 7.43 -13.01
N ARG A 41 3.01 6.88 -13.52
CA ARG A 41 2.56 5.49 -13.28
C ARG A 41 3.68 4.48 -13.51
N SER A 42 4.27 4.48 -14.69
CA SER A 42 5.30 3.51 -15.06
C SER A 42 6.53 3.57 -14.16
N ASN A 43 6.88 4.78 -13.67
CA ASN A 43 8.01 4.96 -12.77
C ASN A 43 7.69 4.39 -11.38
N LEU A 44 6.52 4.74 -10.81
CA LEU A 44 6.12 4.22 -9.51
C LEU A 44 5.91 2.71 -9.55
N GLU A 45 5.22 2.16 -10.54
CA GLU A 45 4.97 0.72 -10.63
C GLU A 45 6.25 -0.09 -10.74
N LYS A 46 7.24 0.40 -11.51
CA LYS A 46 8.55 -0.25 -11.61
C LYS A 46 9.26 -0.27 -10.26
N ARG A 47 9.44 0.90 -9.63
CA ARG A 47 10.14 1.05 -8.34
C ARG A 47 9.44 0.27 -7.22
N PHE A 48 8.11 0.33 -7.21
CA PHE A 48 7.28 -0.38 -6.24
C PHE A 48 7.42 -1.89 -6.40
N LYS A 49 7.44 -2.42 -7.63
CA LYS A 49 7.69 -3.85 -7.87
C LYS A 49 9.11 -4.27 -7.51
N GLU A 50 10.10 -3.42 -7.74
CA GLU A 50 11.50 -3.69 -7.37
C GLU A 50 11.70 -3.75 -5.85
N GLU A 51 11.08 -2.83 -5.09
CA GLU A 51 11.24 -2.73 -3.63
C GLU A 51 10.27 -3.65 -2.86
N VAL A 52 9.02 -3.79 -3.31
CA VAL A 52 7.95 -4.52 -2.60
C VAL A 52 7.74 -5.93 -3.16
N GLY A 53 8.13 -6.19 -4.42
CA GLY A 53 7.90 -7.46 -5.11
C GLY A 53 6.48 -7.65 -5.66
N GLU A 54 5.55 -6.76 -5.32
CA GLU A 54 4.14 -6.81 -5.72
C GLU A 54 3.73 -5.55 -6.49
N THR A 55 2.54 -5.58 -7.11
CA THR A 55 1.97 -4.37 -7.74
C THR A 55 1.23 -3.52 -6.73
N ILE A 56 1.11 -2.21 -7.00
CA ILE A 56 0.32 -1.28 -6.19
C ILE A 56 -1.12 -1.78 -6.02
N HIS A 57 -1.71 -2.31 -7.09
CA HIS A 57 -3.07 -2.86 -7.08
C HIS A 57 -3.22 -4.04 -6.11
N THR A 58 -2.25 -4.97 -6.14
CA THR A 58 -2.22 -6.13 -5.24
C THR A 58 -2.12 -5.67 -3.79
N VAL A 59 -1.20 -4.75 -3.49
CA VAL A 59 -0.99 -4.27 -2.12
C VAL A 59 -2.22 -3.54 -1.59
N ILE A 60 -2.93 -2.74 -2.40
CA ILE A 60 -4.20 -2.13 -1.98
C ILE A 60 -5.22 -3.19 -1.54
N HIS A 61 -5.36 -4.27 -2.32
CA HIS A 61 -6.30 -5.35 -2.01
C HIS A 61 -5.89 -6.13 -0.75
N SER A 62 -4.60 -6.47 -0.65
CA SER A 62 -4.04 -7.17 0.51
C SER A 62 -4.21 -6.35 1.79
N GLU A 63 -3.90 -5.05 1.76
CA GLU A 63 -4.07 -4.15 2.92
C GLU A 63 -5.55 -3.98 3.30
N LYS A 64 -6.46 -3.95 2.33
CA LYS A 64 -7.91 -3.94 2.62
C LYS A 64 -8.35 -5.22 3.32
N LEU A 65 -7.87 -6.38 2.88
CA LEU A 65 -8.17 -7.67 3.48
C LEU A 65 -7.58 -7.79 4.89
N GLU A 66 -6.31 -7.40 5.06
CA GLU A 66 -5.63 -7.43 6.36
C GLU A 66 -6.31 -6.51 7.37
N LYS A 67 -6.74 -5.30 6.97
CA LYS A 67 -7.52 -4.44 7.86
C LYS A 67 -8.87 -5.04 8.22
N ALA A 68 -9.59 -5.63 7.28
CA ALA A 68 -10.85 -6.31 7.57
C ALA A 68 -10.65 -7.46 8.57
N ARG A 69 -9.60 -8.28 8.36
CA ARG A 69 -9.18 -9.34 9.28
C ARG A 69 -8.83 -8.79 10.66
N SER A 70 -8.05 -7.71 10.71
CA SER A 70 -7.65 -7.07 11.96
C SER A 70 -8.86 -6.55 12.73
N LEU A 71 -9.83 -5.93 12.06
CA LEU A 71 -11.05 -5.45 12.69
C LEU A 71 -11.90 -6.60 13.26
N LEU A 72 -11.99 -7.73 12.55
CA LEU A 72 -12.70 -8.91 13.05
C LEU A 72 -12.03 -9.54 14.28
N VAL A 73 -10.69 -9.53 14.33
CA VAL A 73 -9.93 -10.07 15.47
C VAL A 73 -9.91 -9.10 16.65
N SER A 74 -9.79 -7.79 16.40
CA SER A 74 -9.75 -6.76 17.45
C SER A 74 -11.13 -6.42 18.01
N THR A 75 -12.19 -6.67 17.25
CA THR A 75 -13.57 -6.51 17.71
C THR A 75 -14.03 -7.82 18.34
N SER A 76 -13.58 -8.07 19.56
CA SER A 76 -14.27 -9.00 20.46
C SER A 76 -15.48 -8.25 21.02
N LEU A 77 -16.68 -8.68 20.65
CA LEU A 77 -17.94 -8.28 21.31
C LEU A 77 -17.98 -8.88 22.73
#